data_AF-A0A1G1YUB2-F1
#
_entry.id   AF-A0A1G1YUB2-F1
#
_cell.length_a   1.000
_cell.length_b   1.000
_cell.length_c   1.000
_cell.angle_alpha   90.00
_cell.angle_beta   90.00
_cell.angle_gamma   90.00
#
_symmetry.space_group_name_H-M   'P 1'
#
loop_
_entity.id
_entity.type
_entity.pdbx_description
1 polymer ?
#
loop_
_entity_poly.entity_id
_entity_poly.type
_entity_poly.pdbx_seq_one_letter_code
_entity_poly.pdbx_strand_id
1 'polypeptide(L)'
;MANENKNQAPDRGQVLFSWSFSEFPRYERNQSWYVWLAVAVIFLLIYSFFAANFLFGLITLITALIILLFHQTNGKVEFQITEDGILVNQRFYEYKTLKNFYIIYEPPEVKTLYFEPKSIFSPRVPIDLGSQDPVKIREILKQYLAEDLERENEPLSDQTSRLLKL
;
A
#
# COMPACT_ATOMS: atom_id res chain seq x y z
N MET A 1 4.83 -33.98 34.52
CA MET A 1 3.97 -32.78 34.44
C MET A 1 4.87 -31.60 34.08
N ALA A 2 4.79 -31.11 32.84
CA ALA A 2 5.20 -29.76 32.46
C ALA A 2 4.63 -29.51 31.05
N ASN A 3 3.64 -28.63 30.97
CA ASN A 3 3.00 -28.19 29.73
C ASN A 3 4.01 -27.43 28.86
N GLU A 4 4.36 -27.99 27.70
CA GLU A 4 4.86 -27.20 26.58
C GLU A 4 3.67 -26.50 25.92
N ASN A 5 3.29 -25.33 26.45
CA ASN A 5 2.48 -24.37 25.73
C ASN A 5 3.32 -23.82 24.56
N LYS A 6 3.41 -24.58 23.47
CA LYS A 6 3.67 -24.00 22.16
C LYS A 6 2.48 -23.12 21.87
N ASN A 7 2.69 -21.81 21.84
CA ASN A 7 1.78 -20.87 21.19
C ASN A 7 1.63 -21.32 19.74
N GLN A 8 0.68 -22.23 19.49
CA GLN A 8 0.31 -22.64 18.16
C GLN A 8 -0.31 -21.40 17.53
N ALA A 9 0.41 -20.81 16.56
CA ALA A 9 -0.24 -19.93 15.62
C ALA A 9 -1.50 -20.66 15.12
N PRO A 10 -2.64 -19.97 15.00
CA PRO A 10 -3.86 -20.62 14.54
C PRO A 10 -3.56 -21.42 13.28
N ASP A 11 -4.03 -22.66 13.22
CA ASP A 11 -3.93 -23.48 12.01
C ASP A 11 -4.64 -22.72 10.89
N ARG A 12 -3.86 -22.26 9.91
CA ARG A 12 -4.30 -21.45 8.76
C ARG A 12 -4.27 -22.27 7.46
N GLY A 13 -4.13 -23.60 7.60
CA GLY A 13 -3.87 -24.51 6.50
C GLY A 13 -2.50 -24.30 5.88
N GLN A 14 -2.32 -24.92 4.70
CA GLN A 14 -1.05 -24.85 3.98
C GLN A 14 -0.88 -23.53 3.23
N VAL A 15 0.36 -23.05 3.11
CA VAL A 15 0.71 -21.91 2.25
C VAL A 15 0.73 -22.38 0.80
N LEU A 16 -0.21 -21.89 0.00
CA LEU A 16 -0.34 -22.23 -1.42
C LEU A 16 0.57 -21.39 -2.30
N PHE A 17 0.76 -20.12 -1.92
CA PHE A 17 1.56 -19.17 -2.69
C PHE A 17 2.06 -18.03 -1.80
N SER A 18 3.26 -17.51 -2.06
CA SER A 18 3.80 -16.37 -1.30
C SER A 18 4.74 -15.51 -2.13
N TRP A 19 4.68 -14.20 -1.91
CA TRP A 19 5.65 -13.25 -2.47
C TRP A 19 5.74 -11.99 -1.60
N SER A 20 6.77 -11.18 -1.86
CA SER A 20 6.92 -9.87 -1.24
C SER A 20 6.86 -8.77 -2.30
N PHE A 21 6.17 -7.68 -2.01
CA PHE A 21 6.10 -6.50 -2.89
C PHE A 21 6.41 -5.22 -2.10
N SER A 22 6.64 -4.11 -2.80
CA SER A 22 6.88 -2.81 -2.13
C SER A 22 5.54 -2.18 -1.79
N GLU A 23 5.34 -1.74 -0.55
CA GLU A 23 4.07 -1.15 -0.08
C GLU A 23 3.64 0.06 -0.90
N PHE A 24 4.61 0.81 -1.43
CA PHE A 24 4.39 1.98 -2.25
C PHE A 24 5.12 1.86 -3.60
N PRO A 25 4.51 2.32 -4.71
CA PRO A 25 5.22 2.45 -5.97
C PRO A 25 6.47 3.32 -5.77
N ARG A 26 7.61 2.87 -6.29
CA ARG A 26 8.89 3.58 -6.14
C ARG A 26 8.85 4.92 -6.87
N TYR A 27 8.53 5.97 -6.14
CA TYR A 27 8.88 7.32 -6.56
C TYR A 27 10.22 7.68 -5.95
N GLU A 28 11.30 7.36 -6.67
CA GLU A 28 12.61 7.87 -6.31
C GLU A 28 12.60 9.40 -6.46
N ARG A 29 12.51 10.10 -5.32
CA ARG A 29 12.68 11.55 -5.29
C ARG A 29 14.12 11.86 -5.65
N ASN A 30 14.34 12.28 -6.90
CA ASN A 30 15.66 12.67 -7.38
C ASN A 30 16.20 13.89 -6.58
N GLN A 31 17.52 14.04 -6.48
CA GLN A 31 18.18 15.12 -5.74
C GLN A 31 17.66 16.52 -6.13
N SER A 32 17.29 16.72 -7.39
CA SER A 32 16.68 17.96 -7.89
C SER A 32 15.40 18.36 -7.16
N TRP A 33 14.61 17.39 -6.67
CA TRP A 33 13.38 17.66 -5.93
C TRP A 33 13.69 18.39 -4.60
N TYR A 34 14.72 17.94 -3.88
CA TYR A 34 15.15 18.58 -2.63
C TYR A 34 15.74 19.97 -2.87
N VAL A 35 16.43 20.17 -4.00
CA VAL A 35 16.92 21.49 -4.41
C VAL A 35 15.75 22.45 -4.65
N TRP A 36 14.73 22.03 -5.41
CA TRP A 36 13.54 22.85 -5.65
C TRP A 36 12.76 23.16 -4.37
N LEU A 37 12.62 22.18 -3.46
CA LEU A 37 12.01 22.40 -2.15
C LEU A 37 12.79 23.44 -1.34
N ALA A 38 14.12 23.33 -1.28
CA ALA A 38 14.96 24.28 -0.56
C ALA A 38 14.85 25.70 -1.12
N VAL A 39 14.86 25.84 -2.45
CA VAL A 39 14.65 27.13 -3.12
C VAL A 39 13.29 27.73 -2.76
N ALA A 40 12.22 26.93 -2.82
CA ALA A 40 10.87 27.38 -2.46
C ALA A 40 10.79 27.85 -0.99
N VAL A 41 11.36 27.08 -0.06
CA VAL A 41 11.39 27.43 1.37
C VAL A 41 12.15 28.74 1.60
N ILE A 42 13.30 28.94 0.95
CA ILE A 42 14.08 30.18 1.06
C ILE A 42 13.25 31.39 0.59
N PHE A 43 12.58 31.28 -0.56
CA PHE A 43 11.72 32.36 -1.07
C PHE A 43 10.58 32.69 -0.10
N LEU A 44 9.93 31.69 0.48
CA LEU A 44 8.85 31.89 1.46
C LEU A 44 9.36 32.52 2.76
N LEU A 45 10.55 32.17 3.22
CA LEU A 45 11.16 32.78 4.41
C LEU A 45 11.53 34.25 4.16
N ILE A 46 12.11 34.57 2.99
CA ILE A 46 12.40 35.96 2.59
C ILE A 46 11.11 36.76 2.54
N TYR A 47 10.06 36.21 1.93
CA TYR A 47 8.75 36.85 1.90
C TYR A 47 8.19 37.08 3.30
N SER A 48 8.29 36.09 4.20
CA SER A 48 7.84 36.21 5.59
C SER A 48 8.50 37.38 6.33
N PHE A 49 9.78 37.62 6.05
CA PHE A 49 10.54 38.72 6.63
C PHE A 49 10.04 40.08 6.12
N PHE A 50 9.85 40.24 4.80
CA PHE A 50 9.31 41.47 4.24
C PHE A 50 7.86 41.75 4.68
N ALA A 51 7.06 40.71 4.86
CA ALA A 51 5.70 40.80 5.37
C ALA A 51 5.64 41.04 6.90
N ALA A 52 6.78 41.05 7.59
CA ALA A 52 6.89 41.08 9.06
C ALA A 52 6.01 40.00 9.75
N ASN A 53 5.83 38.86 9.08
CA ASN A 53 4.95 37.79 9.52
C ASN A 53 5.75 36.60 10.04
N PHE A 54 6.16 36.70 11.30
CA PHE A 54 6.93 35.66 11.99
C PHE A 54 6.18 34.32 12.07
N LEU A 55 4.86 34.34 12.20
CA LEU A 55 4.05 33.13 12.30
C LEU A 55 4.08 32.33 10.99
N PHE A 56 3.98 33.03 9.85
CA PHE A 56 4.09 32.40 8.54
C PHE A 56 5.46 31.74 8.35
N GLY A 57 6.55 32.45 8.66
CA GLY A 57 7.90 31.90 8.57
C GLY A 57 8.10 30.66 9.45
N LEU A 58 7.57 30.66 10.67
CA LEU A 58 7.61 29.50 11.57
C LEU A 58 6.85 28.29 11.01
N ILE A 59 5.62 28.50 10.50
CA ILE A 59 4.83 27.43 9.89
C ILE A 59 5.53 26.86 8.66
N THR A 60 6.11 27.72 7.81
CA THR A 60 6.90 27.29 6.65
C THR A 60 8.07 26.41 7.09
N LEU A 61 8.80 26.81 8.14
CA LEU A 61 9.95 26.06 8.64
C LEU A 61 9.54 24.67 9.16
N ILE A 62 8.48 24.61 9.98
CA ILE A 62 7.94 23.35 10.51
C ILE A 62 7.45 22.45 9.38
N THR A 63 6.75 23.02 8.39
CA THR A 63 6.25 22.26 7.23
C THR A 63 7.40 21.68 6.41
N ALA A 64 8.45 22.46 6.15
CA ALA A 64 9.65 21.98 5.48
C ALA A 64 10.31 20.83 6.26
N LEU A 65 10.41 20.96 7.59
CA LEU A 65 10.95 19.91 8.44
C LEU A 65 10.11 18.63 8.38
N ILE A 66 8.79 18.73 8.46
CA ILE A 66 7.89 17.57 8.32
C ILE A 66 8.11 16.89 6.97
N ILE A 67 8.18 17.66 5.87
CA ILE A 67 8.42 17.11 4.53
C ILE A 67 9.76 16.37 4.42
N LEU A 68 10.81 16.88 5.06
CA LEU A 68 12.13 16.25 5.10
C LEU A 68 12.15 14.99 5.97
N LEU A 69 11.44 14.99 7.10
CA LEU A 69 11.34 13.86 8.02
C LEU A 69 10.36 12.79 7.53
N PHE A 70 9.41 13.16 6.67
CA PHE A 70 8.47 12.23 6.06
C PHE A 70 9.20 11.35 5.04
N HIS A 71 9.85 10.33 5.56
CA HIS A 71 10.46 9.26 4.80
C HIS A 71 9.41 8.18 4.55
N GLN A 72 8.99 8.02 3.30
CA GLN A 72 8.17 6.88 2.90
C GLN A 72 9.08 5.65 2.97
N THR A 73 9.00 4.91 4.07
CA THR A 73 9.79 3.69 4.24
C THR A 73 9.38 2.70 3.16
N ASN A 74 10.37 2.20 2.41
CA ASN A 74 10.21 1.10 1.47
C ASN A 74 9.98 -0.22 2.23
N GLY A 75 8.86 -0.31 2.95
CA GLY A 75 8.42 -1.54 3.57
C GLY A 75 8.22 -2.59 2.50
N LYS A 76 8.87 -3.74 2.65
CA LYS A 76 8.48 -4.93 1.91
C LYS A 76 7.24 -5.49 2.62
N VAL A 77 6.15 -5.59 1.89
CA VAL A 77 4.95 -6.28 2.36
C VAL A 77 5.09 -7.75 2.02
N GLU A 78 5.04 -8.61 3.04
CA GLU A 78 4.97 -10.05 2.84
C GLU A 78 3.51 -10.46 2.61
N PHE A 79 3.27 -11.19 1.53
CA PHE A 79 1.94 -11.67 1.18
C PHE A 79 1.93 -13.17 0.97
N GLN A 80 0.91 -13.83 1.54
CA GLN A 80 0.71 -15.26 1.43
C GLN A 80 -0.74 -15.59 1.15
N ILE A 81 -0.96 -16.55 0.26
CA ILE A 81 -2.25 -17.19 0.03
C ILE A 81 -2.20 -18.53 0.74
N THR A 82 -3.19 -18.78 1.58
CA THR A 82 -3.34 -20.02 2.35
C THR A 82 -4.69 -20.66 2.04
N GLU A 83 -4.92 -21.88 2.52
CA GLU A 83 -6.20 -22.59 2.34
C GLU A 83 -7.36 -21.89 3.08
N ASP A 84 -7.10 -21.24 4.21
CA ASP A 84 -8.14 -20.61 5.04
C ASP A 84 -8.31 -19.10 4.78
N GLY A 85 -7.36 -18.47 4.09
CA GLY A 85 -7.39 -17.05 3.81
C GLY A 85 -6.11 -16.48 3.20
N ILE A 86 -5.93 -15.18 3.36
CA ILE A 86 -4.72 -14.45 2.93
C ILE A 86 -4.02 -13.81 4.13
N LEU A 87 -2.70 -13.80 4.11
CA LEU A 87 -1.86 -13.14 5.10
C LEU A 87 -1.16 -11.95 4.45
N VAL A 88 -1.34 -10.76 5.02
CA VAL A 88 -0.68 -9.52 4.60
C VAL A 88 0.13 -9.00 5.79
N ASN A 89 1.45 -9.06 5.69
CA ASN A 89 2.38 -8.87 6.80
C ASN A 89 1.99 -9.76 8.00
N GLN A 90 1.48 -9.17 9.07
CA GLN A 90 1.08 -9.86 10.29
C GLN A 90 -0.44 -10.02 10.43
N ARG A 91 -1.22 -9.52 9.46
CA ARG A 91 -2.68 -9.52 9.49
C ARG A 91 -3.25 -10.60 8.59
N PHE A 92 -4.05 -11.48 9.18
CA PHE A 92 -4.72 -12.56 8.48
C PHE A 92 -6.16 -12.18 8.15
N TYR A 93 -6.58 -12.43 6.92
CA TYR A 93 -7.93 -12.23 6.43
C TYR A 93 -8.49 -13.58 5.98
N GLU A 94 -9.46 -14.10 6.73
CA GLU A 94 -10.17 -15.32 6.34
C GLU A 94 -11.02 -15.08 5.10
N TYR A 95 -11.11 -16.06 4.19
CA TYR A 95 -11.94 -15.93 2.97
C TYR A 95 -13.40 -15.61 3.29
N LYS A 96 -13.92 -16.10 4.43
CA LYS A 96 -15.29 -15.79 4.88
C LYS A 96 -15.54 -14.30 5.13
N THR A 97 -14.49 -13.52 5.39
CA THR A 97 -14.57 -12.06 5.63
C THR A 97 -14.42 -11.23 4.36
N LEU A 98 -13.97 -11.87 3.27
CA LEU A 98 -13.80 -11.28 1.95
C LEU A 98 -15.04 -11.56 1.09
N LYS A 99 -15.49 -10.57 0.33
CA LYS A 99 -16.65 -10.63 -0.54
C LYS A 99 -16.26 -11.20 -1.90
N ASN A 100 -15.26 -10.60 -2.53
CA ASN A 100 -14.75 -10.98 -3.84
C ASN A 100 -13.30 -10.47 -3.99
N PHE A 101 -12.65 -10.92 -5.06
CA PHE A 101 -11.39 -10.34 -5.51
C PHE A 101 -11.51 -9.96 -6.99
N TYR A 102 -10.63 -9.08 -7.45
CA TYR A 102 -10.48 -8.79 -8.87
C TYR A 102 -9.05 -8.35 -9.16
N ILE A 103 -8.62 -8.50 -10.41
CA ILE A 103 -7.24 -8.24 -10.83
C ILE A 103 -7.27 -7.17 -11.93
N ILE A 104 -6.50 -6.11 -11.73
CA ILE A 104 -6.25 -5.11 -12.77
C ILE A 104 -4.82 -5.28 -13.27
N TYR A 105 -4.70 -5.61 -14.55
CA TYR A 105 -3.43 -5.96 -15.17
C TYR A 105 -3.23 -5.17 -16.46
N GLU A 106 -2.67 -3.98 -16.32
CA GLU A 106 -2.31 -3.04 -17.39
C GLU A 106 -0.82 -2.66 -17.26
N PRO A 107 0.10 -3.59 -17.60
CA PRO A 107 1.51 -3.30 -17.57
C PRO A 107 1.89 -2.17 -18.54
N PRO A 108 2.87 -1.30 -18.19
CA PRO A 108 3.76 -1.38 -17.04
C PRO A 108 3.22 -0.71 -15.76
N GLU A 109 2.08 -0.04 -15.81
CA GLU A 109 1.63 0.87 -14.75
C GLU A 109 0.82 0.19 -13.64
N VAL A 110 -0.06 -0.75 -13.98
CA VAL A 110 -0.97 -1.37 -13.01
C VAL A 110 -0.87 -2.89 -13.07
N LYS A 111 -0.54 -3.51 -11.93
CA LYS A 111 -0.49 -4.97 -11.75
C LYS A 111 -1.01 -5.31 -10.37
N THR A 112 -2.24 -4.93 -10.07
CA THR A 112 -2.75 -4.95 -8.71
C THR A 112 -3.88 -5.96 -8.57
N LEU A 113 -3.75 -6.81 -7.57
CA LEU A 113 -4.80 -7.70 -7.07
C LEU A 113 -5.51 -7.00 -5.91
N TYR A 114 -6.84 -7.00 -5.97
CA TYR A 114 -7.67 -6.35 -4.97
C TYR A 114 -8.51 -7.36 -4.24
N PHE A 115 -8.58 -7.22 -2.91
CA PHE A 115 -9.53 -7.95 -2.08
C PHE A 115 -10.54 -7.00 -1.44
N GLU A 116 -11.80 -7.38 -1.57
CA GLU A 116 -12.93 -6.61 -1.09
C GLU A 116 -13.44 -7.20 0.23
N PRO A 117 -13.34 -6.49 1.36
CA PRO A 117 -13.95 -6.95 2.60
C PRO A 117 -15.49 -6.92 2.52
N LYS A 118 -16.15 -7.82 3.24
CA LYS A 118 -17.61 -7.76 3.43
C LYS A 118 -18.05 -6.56 4.29
N SER A 119 -17.16 -6.09 5.16
CA SER A 119 -17.42 -4.95 6.04
C SER A 119 -17.16 -3.63 5.32
N ILE A 120 -18.15 -2.74 5.31
CA ILE A 120 -18.07 -1.41 4.69
C ILE A 120 -17.01 -0.52 5.37
N PHE A 121 -16.69 -0.78 6.64
CA PHE A 121 -15.67 -0.04 7.40
C PHE A 121 -14.25 -0.56 7.19
N SER A 122 -14.09 -1.71 6.52
CA SER A 122 -12.78 -2.27 6.24
C SER A 122 -12.29 -1.78 4.87
N PRO A 123 -11.11 -1.16 4.79
CA PRO A 123 -10.58 -0.72 3.51
C PRO A 123 -10.29 -1.92 2.61
N ARG A 124 -10.42 -1.70 1.30
CA ARG A 124 -9.94 -2.63 0.28
C ARG A 124 -8.45 -2.92 0.50
N VAL A 125 -8.03 -4.13 0.18
CA VAL A 125 -6.64 -4.57 0.35
C VAL A 125 -5.99 -4.67 -1.04
N PRO A 126 -5.25 -3.64 -1.49
CA PRO A 126 -4.47 -3.71 -2.73
C PRO A 126 -3.18 -4.50 -2.51
N ILE A 127 -2.89 -5.41 -3.44
CA ILE A 127 -1.71 -6.27 -3.43
C ILE A 127 -1.02 -6.13 -4.78
N ASP A 128 0.21 -5.62 -4.80
CA ASP A 128 1.00 -5.55 -6.03
C ASP A 128 1.48 -6.97 -6.42
N LEU A 129 1.13 -7.39 -7.64
CA LEU A 129 1.55 -8.66 -8.21
C LEU A 129 3.03 -8.65 -8.62
N GLY A 130 3.62 -7.48 -8.87
CA GLY A 130 5.02 -7.32 -9.28
C GLY A 130 5.37 -8.14 -10.52
N SER A 131 6.10 -9.24 -10.32
CA SER A 131 6.52 -10.18 -11.36
C SER A 131 5.76 -11.52 -11.35
N GLN A 132 4.73 -11.65 -10.50
CA GLN A 132 3.93 -12.87 -10.42
C GLN A 132 2.99 -13.01 -11.63
N ASP A 133 2.70 -14.25 -12.01
CA ASP A 133 1.77 -14.55 -13.10
C ASP A 133 0.31 -14.36 -12.62
N PRO A 134 -0.43 -13.36 -13.15
CA PRO A 134 -1.80 -13.10 -12.74
C PRO A 134 -2.74 -14.27 -13.01
N VAL A 135 -2.47 -15.09 -14.03
CA VAL A 135 -3.30 -16.25 -14.38
C VAL A 135 -3.18 -17.31 -13.29
N LYS A 136 -1.95 -17.61 -12.85
CA LYS A 136 -1.72 -18.58 -11.77
C LYS A 136 -2.38 -18.15 -10.46
N ILE A 137 -2.25 -16.87 -10.10
CA ILE A 137 -2.87 -16.30 -8.89
C ILE A 137 -4.40 -16.40 -8.96
N ARG A 138 -4.98 -16.05 -10.12
CA ARG A 138 -6.42 -16.16 -10.36
C ARG A 138 -6.91 -17.60 -10.17
N GLU A 139 -6.26 -18.58 -10.78
CA GLU A 139 -6.67 -19.99 -10.68
C GLU A 139 -6.63 -20.54 -9.25
N ILE A 140 -5.71 -20.07 -8.41
CA ILE A 140 -5.68 -20.42 -6.98
C ILE A 140 -6.85 -19.75 -6.25
N LEU A 141 -7.02 -18.43 -6.40
CA LEU A 141 -8.02 -17.68 -5.63
C LEU A 141 -9.46 -18.03 -6.00
N LYS A 142 -9.74 -18.38 -7.27
CA LYS A 142 -11.08 -18.80 -7.73
C LYS A 142 -11.61 -20.05 -7.04
N GLN A 143 -10.74 -20.86 -6.43
CA GLN A 143 -11.14 -22.03 -5.66
C GLN A 143 -11.76 -21.65 -4.31
N TYR A 144 -11.46 -20.45 -3.80
CA TYR A 144 -11.82 -20.02 -2.45
C TYR A 144 -12.74 -18.79 -2.41
N LEU A 145 -12.63 -17.91 -3.42
CA LEU A 145 -13.33 -16.62 -3.46
C LEU A 145 -13.86 -16.33 -4.87
N ALA A 146 -15.00 -15.63 -4.96
CA ALA A 146 -15.56 -15.22 -6.24
C ALA A 146 -14.72 -14.10 -6.88
N GLU A 147 -14.47 -14.20 -8.18
CA GLU A 147 -13.85 -13.14 -8.98
C GLU A 147 -14.93 -12.14 -9.45
N ASP A 148 -14.70 -10.85 -9.25
CA ASP A 148 -15.55 -9.77 -9.75
C ASP A 148 -15.03 -9.26 -11.10
N LEU A 149 -15.68 -9.71 -12.18
CA LEU A 149 -15.30 -9.35 -13.54
C LEU A 149 -15.86 -8.00 -14.00
N GLU A 150 -16.80 -7.41 -13.26
CA GLU A 150 -17.39 -6.11 -13.61
C GLU A 150 -16.45 -4.95 -13.27
N ARG A 151 -15.43 -5.21 -12.44
CA ARG A 151 -14.42 -4.24 -12.01
C ARG A 151 -13.23 -4.20 -12.99
N GLU A 152 -13.46 -3.56 -14.13
CA GLU A 152 -12.41 -3.35 -15.15
C GLU A 152 -11.47 -2.18 -14.83
N ASN A 153 -11.90 -1.24 -13.98
CA ASN A 153 -11.15 -0.02 -13.68
C ASN A 153 -10.70 0.04 -12.22
N GLU A 154 -9.54 0.67 -12.02
CA GLU A 154 -8.98 0.91 -10.70
C GLU A 154 -9.91 1.79 -9.86
N PRO A 155 -10.07 1.53 -8.55
CA PRO A 155 -10.77 2.46 -7.68
C PRO A 155 -10.20 3.87 -7.77
N LEU A 156 -11.09 4.87 -7.70
CA LEU A 156 -10.70 6.28 -7.75
C LEU A 156 -9.69 6.66 -6.67
N SER A 157 -9.74 6.03 -5.48
CA SER A 157 -8.74 6.24 -4.43
C SER A 157 -7.33 6.00 -4.96
N ASP A 158 -7.13 4.92 -5.68
CA ASP A 158 -5.80 4.46 -6.08
C ASP A 158 -5.35 5.17 -7.36
N GLN A 159 -6.29 5.53 -8.23
CA GLN A 159 -6.05 6.44 -9.35
C GLN A 159 -5.55 7.81 -8.87
N THR A 160 -6.18 8.38 -7.84
CA THR A 160 -5.74 9.67 -7.28
C THR A 160 -4.40 9.57 -6.58
N SER A 161 -4.14 8.49 -5.84
CA SER A 161 -2.84 8.20 -5.24
C SER A 161 -1.73 8.14 -6.30
N ARG A 162 -1.97 7.45 -7.43
CA ARG A 162 -1.02 7.41 -8.55
C ARG A 162 -0.79 8.78 -9.18
N LEU A 163 -1.86 9.53 -9.45
CA LEU A 163 -1.74 10.88 -10.04
C LEU A 163 -0.98 11.84 -9.13
N LEU A 164 -1.22 11.76 -7.83
CA LEU A 164 -0.58 12.61 -6.82
C LEU A 164 0.78 12.09 -6.37
N LYS A 165 1.15 10.87 -6.75
CA LYS A 165 2.36 10.16 -6.28
C LYS A 165 2.41 10.09 -4.75
N LEU A 166 1.26 9.80 -4.13
CA LEU A 166 1.06 9.66 -2.67
C LEU A 166 0.69 8.21 -2.35
#